data_AF-A0A841FN43-F1
#
_entry.id   AF-A0A841FN43-F1
#
_cell.length_a   1.000
_cell.length_b   1.000
_cell.length_c   1.000
_cell.angle_alpha   90.00
_cell.angle_beta   90.00
_cell.angle_gamma   90.00
#
_symmetry.space_group_name_H-M   'P 1'
#
loop_
_entity.id
_entity.type
_entity.pdbx_description
1 polymer ?
#
loop_
_entity_poly.entity_id
_entity_poly.type
_entity_poly.pdbx_seq_one_letter_code
_entity_poly.pdbx_strand_id
1 'polypeptide(L)'
;MSLPPHIIRASAALISAHRGEKGLSFVYSPGLSLAGGEAELVAVWDREELPSRTGGDVPVGHLRESDFAAAVDALEDGEGWRELDAPVKLVAGFAYGVMLSDRSGVGTKTRGRVSVFPYLLTDRSEAALSAEAGSVAAELAECADGWARAHLLDEALHRAYVAWFASHQRFWPGRTRRYEWVRHFGLSEDVADLEHGIWNTSGAAGQAELYAGFVDKILAD
;
A
#
# COMPACT_ATOMS: atom_id res chain seq x y z
N MET A 1 -10.75 -10.76 12.83
CA MET A 1 -11.51 -9.49 12.94
C MET A 1 -12.86 -9.67 12.27
N SER A 2 -13.94 -9.15 12.87
CA SER A 2 -15.27 -9.17 12.24
C SER A 2 -15.42 -7.95 11.32
N LEU A 3 -15.99 -8.12 10.13
CA LEU A 3 -16.24 -7.01 9.22
C LEU A 3 -17.34 -6.09 9.79
N PRO A 4 -17.23 -4.76 9.62
CA PRO A 4 -18.30 -3.85 10.00
C PRO A 4 -19.62 -4.18 9.27
N PRO A 5 -20.79 -4.04 9.92
CA PRO A 5 -22.08 -4.38 9.31
C PRO A 5 -22.39 -3.65 8.00
N HIS A 6 -21.90 -2.41 7.82
CA HIS A 6 -22.10 -1.66 6.58
C HIS A 6 -21.34 -2.28 5.40
N ILE A 7 -20.12 -2.80 5.62
CA ILE A 7 -19.32 -3.53 4.62
C ILE A 7 -20.02 -4.81 4.19
N ILE A 8 -20.57 -5.56 5.15
CA ILE A 8 -21.31 -6.79 4.88
C ILE A 8 -22.55 -6.49 4.02
N ARG A 9 -23.32 -5.45 4.37
CA ARG A 9 -24.49 -5.06 3.58
C ARG A 9 -24.12 -4.57 2.18
N ALA A 10 -23.10 -3.73 2.07
CA ALA A 10 -22.67 -3.19 0.78
C ALA A 10 -22.13 -4.29 -0.15
N SER A 11 -21.32 -5.21 0.38
CA SER A 11 -20.82 -6.33 -0.42
C SER A 11 -21.94 -7.27 -0.86
N ALA A 12 -22.89 -7.60 0.02
CA ALA A 12 -24.06 -8.39 -0.33
C ALA A 12 -24.91 -7.72 -1.43
N ALA A 13 -25.11 -6.40 -1.35
CA ALA A 13 -25.82 -5.63 -2.36
C ALA A 13 -25.09 -5.65 -3.72
N LEU A 14 -23.77 -5.40 -3.72
CA LEU A 14 -22.94 -5.45 -4.91
C LEU A 14 -22.99 -6.83 -5.60
N ILE A 15 -22.76 -7.90 -4.83
CA ILE A 15 -22.76 -9.28 -5.31
C ILE A 15 -24.15 -9.69 -5.83
N SER A 16 -25.22 -9.17 -5.23
CA SER A 16 -26.59 -9.47 -5.64
C SER A 16 -26.99 -8.71 -6.90
N ALA A 17 -26.62 -7.43 -7.00
CA ALA A 17 -26.90 -6.59 -8.17
C ALA A 17 -26.27 -7.16 -9.44
N HIS A 18 -25.13 -7.84 -9.32
CA HIS A 18 -24.40 -8.44 -10.45
C HIS A 18 -24.54 -9.97 -10.46
N ARG A 19 -25.57 -10.51 -9.79
CA ARG A 19 -25.84 -11.96 -9.77
C ARG A 19 -26.30 -12.40 -11.16
N GLY A 20 -25.38 -13.01 -11.92
CA GLY A 20 -25.64 -13.52 -13.26
C GLY A 20 -25.02 -12.69 -14.37
N GLU A 21 -24.45 -11.52 -14.04
CA GLU A 21 -23.56 -10.82 -14.97
C GLU A 21 -22.26 -11.61 -15.12
N LYS A 22 -21.85 -11.86 -16.36
CA LYS A 22 -20.52 -12.36 -16.66
C LYS A 22 -19.53 -11.24 -16.37
N GLY A 23 -18.46 -11.55 -15.65
CA GLY A 23 -17.31 -10.67 -15.51
C GLY A 23 -17.06 -10.09 -14.12
N LEU A 24 -17.83 -10.38 -13.07
CA LEU A 24 -17.37 -10.10 -11.69
C LEU A 24 -16.53 -11.28 -11.19
N SER A 25 -15.20 -11.12 -11.13
CA SER A 25 -14.27 -12.19 -10.79
C SER A 25 -14.25 -12.45 -9.29
N PHE A 26 -13.97 -11.41 -8.51
CA PHE A 26 -13.96 -11.47 -7.05
C PHE A 26 -14.16 -10.09 -6.40
N VAL A 27 -14.51 -10.10 -5.11
CA VAL A 27 -14.72 -8.91 -4.27
C VAL A 27 -14.00 -9.12 -2.95
N TYR A 28 -13.26 -8.11 -2.50
CA TYR A 28 -12.61 -8.11 -1.19
C TYR A 28 -12.77 -6.77 -0.49
N SER A 29 -12.64 -6.78 0.84
CA SER A 29 -12.44 -5.57 1.64
C SER A 29 -10.95 -5.45 1.96
N PRO A 30 -10.27 -4.31 1.64
CA PRO A 30 -8.85 -4.15 1.93
C PRO A 30 -8.50 -4.26 3.42
N GLY A 31 -7.28 -4.71 3.73
CA GLY A 31 -6.75 -4.78 5.10
C GLY A 31 -6.79 -3.41 5.82
N LEU A 32 -7.06 -3.43 7.13
CA LEU A 32 -7.32 -2.26 7.99
C LEU A 32 -8.24 -1.20 7.35
N SER A 33 -9.30 -1.63 6.67
CA SER A 33 -10.51 -0.82 6.48
C SER A 33 -11.21 -0.62 7.84
N LEU A 34 -10.70 0.31 8.65
CA LEU A 34 -11.35 0.79 9.87
C LEU A 34 -11.59 2.31 9.78
N ALA A 35 -12.32 2.76 8.76
CA ALA A 35 -12.84 4.12 8.57
C ALA A 35 -11.82 5.23 8.24
N GLY A 36 -11.59 5.47 6.94
CA GLY A 36 -11.02 6.72 6.43
C GLY A 36 -9.98 6.56 5.33
N GLY A 37 -10.43 6.33 4.08
CA GLY A 37 -9.66 6.64 2.86
C GLY A 37 -9.76 5.64 1.69
N GLU A 38 -10.36 6.10 0.58
CA GLU A 38 -10.41 5.62 -0.82
C GLU A 38 -11.38 4.49 -1.24
N ALA A 39 -11.25 3.26 -0.76
CA ALA A 39 -12.20 2.19 -1.09
C ALA A 39 -12.33 1.20 0.06
N GLU A 40 -13.53 1.03 0.59
CA GLU A 40 -13.80 0.06 1.65
C GLU A 40 -14.10 -1.34 1.10
N LEU A 41 -14.41 -1.39 -0.21
CA LEU A 41 -14.57 -2.59 -1.02
C LEU A 41 -13.81 -2.43 -2.33
N VAL A 42 -13.24 -3.52 -2.84
CA VAL A 42 -12.67 -3.59 -4.18
C VAL A 42 -13.35 -4.72 -4.93
N ALA A 43 -13.84 -4.41 -6.13
CA ALA A 43 -14.47 -5.33 -7.06
C ALA A 43 -13.57 -5.49 -8.28
N VAL A 44 -13.16 -6.72 -8.54
CA VAL A 44 -12.27 -7.06 -9.66
C VAL A 44 -13.08 -7.73 -10.77
N TRP A 45 -12.91 -7.22 -11.99
CA TRP A 45 -13.75 -7.58 -13.13
C TRP A 45 -12.96 -8.18 -14.29
N ASP A 46 -13.43 -9.31 -14.80
CA ASP A 46 -13.03 -9.89 -16.09
C ASP A 46 -13.84 -9.24 -17.23
N ARG A 47 -13.60 -7.94 -17.45
CA ARG A 47 -14.16 -7.16 -18.57
C ARG A 47 -13.38 -5.86 -18.77
N GLU A 48 -13.41 -5.32 -19.98
CA GLU A 48 -12.74 -4.06 -20.31
C GLU A 48 -13.46 -2.84 -19.74
N GLU A 49 -14.80 -2.78 -19.80
CA GLU A 49 -15.57 -1.63 -19.32
C GLU A 49 -15.98 -1.78 -17.86
N LEU A 50 -15.36 -1.00 -16.97
CA LEU A 50 -15.70 -1.01 -15.55
C LEU A 50 -17.01 -0.25 -15.29
N PRO A 51 -17.80 -0.66 -14.27
CA PRO A 51 -18.96 0.12 -13.86
C PRO A 51 -18.56 1.57 -13.51
N SER A 52 -19.32 2.55 -14.00
CA SER A 52 -19.04 3.98 -13.78
C SER A 52 -19.42 4.48 -12.38
N ARG A 53 -20.23 3.72 -11.62
CA ARG A 53 -20.60 4.01 -10.22
C ARG A 53 -21.19 2.77 -9.56
N THR A 54 -20.82 2.51 -8.31
CA THR A 54 -21.66 1.74 -7.39
C THR A 54 -22.68 2.65 -6.72
N GLY A 55 -23.97 2.42 -6.98
CA GLY A 55 -25.04 3.01 -6.19
C GLY A 55 -25.07 2.37 -4.80
N GLY A 56 -24.35 2.95 -3.84
CA GLY A 56 -24.33 2.48 -2.46
C GLY A 56 -23.63 3.44 -1.50
N ASP A 57 -23.87 3.26 -0.20
CA ASP A 57 -23.35 4.11 0.88
C ASP A 57 -21.85 3.89 1.16
N VAL A 58 -21.22 2.92 0.49
CA VAL A 58 -19.84 2.49 0.74
C VAL A 58 -19.00 2.71 -0.51
N PRO A 59 -17.82 3.35 -0.42
CA PRO A 59 -16.91 3.51 -1.55
C PRO A 59 -16.44 2.15 -2.07
N VAL A 60 -16.63 1.90 -3.37
CA VAL A 60 -16.16 0.69 -4.05
C VAL A 60 -15.14 1.07 -5.14
N GLY A 61 -13.94 0.52 -5.04
CA GLY A 61 -12.95 0.56 -6.11
C GLY A 61 -13.27 -0.52 -7.15
N HIS A 62 -13.31 -0.14 -8.43
CA HIS A 62 -13.44 -1.09 -9.53
C HIS A 62 -12.10 -1.22 -10.24
N LEU A 63 -11.70 -2.47 -10.51
CA LEU A 63 -10.43 -2.75 -11.17
C LEU A 63 -10.60 -3.89 -12.16
N ARG A 64 -9.88 -3.85 -13.28
CA ARG A 64 -9.85 -4.99 -14.20
C ARG A 64 -8.98 -6.10 -13.64
N GLU A 65 -9.34 -7.34 -13.95
CA GLU A 65 -8.53 -8.50 -13.59
C GLU A 65 -7.13 -8.42 -14.20
N SER A 66 -7.01 -7.92 -15.44
CA SER A 66 -5.73 -7.68 -16.11
C SER A 66 -4.83 -6.70 -15.35
N ASP A 67 -5.42 -5.61 -14.84
CA ASP A 67 -4.67 -4.55 -14.15
C ASP A 67 -4.23 -5.05 -12.77
N PHE A 68 -5.10 -5.83 -12.10
CA PHE A 68 -4.75 -6.48 -10.85
C PHE A 68 -3.66 -7.53 -11.03
N ALA A 69 -3.73 -8.35 -12.07
CA ALA A 69 -2.71 -9.33 -12.40
C ALA A 69 -1.37 -8.66 -12.71
N ALA A 70 -1.36 -7.60 -13.52
CA ALA A 70 -0.16 -6.83 -13.82
C ALA A 70 0.46 -6.19 -12.56
N ALA A 71 -0.35 -5.74 -11.61
CA ALA A 71 0.12 -5.24 -10.32
C ALA A 71 0.83 -6.33 -9.49
N VAL A 72 0.30 -7.55 -9.48
CA VAL A 72 0.94 -8.70 -8.81
C VAL A 72 2.23 -9.09 -9.52
N ASP A 73 2.20 -9.20 -10.85
CA ASP A 73 3.37 -9.56 -11.66
C ASP A 73 4.51 -8.55 -11.46
N ALA A 74 4.20 -7.25 -11.45
CA ALA A 74 5.18 -6.20 -11.19
C ALA A 74 5.89 -6.38 -9.84
N LEU A 75 5.16 -6.71 -8.77
CA LEU A 75 5.77 -6.93 -7.46
C LEU A 75 6.58 -8.23 -7.39
N GLU A 76 6.13 -9.28 -8.08
CA GLU A 76 6.91 -10.52 -8.23
C GLU A 76 8.26 -10.24 -8.91
N ASP A 77 8.28 -9.31 -9.88
CA ASP A 77 9.48 -8.83 -10.56
C ASP A 77 10.28 -7.78 -9.76
N GLY A 78 9.84 -7.40 -8.55
CA GLY A 78 10.49 -6.41 -7.68
C GLY A 78 10.26 -4.94 -8.08
N GLU A 79 9.20 -4.66 -8.84
CA GLU A 79 8.77 -3.34 -9.31
C GLU A 79 7.44 -2.91 -8.68
N GLY A 80 6.86 -1.78 -9.09
CA GLY A 80 5.51 -1.41 -8.68
C GLY A 80 5.38 -0.89 -7.25
N TRP A 81 6.43 -0.27 -6.71
CA TRP A 81 6.47 0.22 -5.34
C TRP A 81 6.98 1.67 -5.17
N ARG A 82 7.61 2.25 -6.19
CA ARG A 82 8.30 3.56 -6.07
C ARG A 82 7.36 4.73 -5.81
N GLU A 83 6.20 4.74 -6.45
CA GLU A 83 5.22 5.82 -6.37
C GLU A 83 4.27 5.64 -5.17
N LEU A 84 3.69 6.74 -4.68
CA LEU A 84 2.80 6.72 -3.50
C LEU A 84 1.54 5.85 -3.70
N ASP A 85 0.97 5.85 -4.91
CA ASP A 85 -0.20 5.04 -5.29
C ASP A 85 0.20 3.80 -6.12
N ALA A 86 1.40 3.27 -5.87
CA ALA A 86 1.94 2.15 -6.61
C ALA A 86 1.21 0.82 -6.31
N PRO A 87 1.34 -0.18 -7.22
CA PRO A 87 0.83 -1.54 -7.06
C PRO A 87 0.99 -2.18 -5.66
N VAL A 88 2.07 -1.89 -4.94
CA VAL A 88 2.32 -2.40 -3.58
C VAL A 88 1.16 -2.14 -2.61
N LYS A 89 0.54 -0.95 -2.67
CA LYS A 89 -0.60 -0.56 -1.81
C LYS A 89 -1.84 -1.41 -2.12
N LEU A 90 -2.12 -1.61 -3.41
CA LEU A 90 -3.24 -2.42 -3.89
C LEU A 90 -3.09 -3.88 -3.43
N VAL A 91 -1.90 -4.45 -3.63
CA VAL A 91 -1.60 -5.85 -3.28
C VAL A 91 -1.54 -6.06 -1.77
N ALA A 92 -1.00 -5.10 -1.01
CA ALA A 92 -1.08 -5.11 0.46
C ALA A 92 -2.54 -5.14 0.94
N GLY A 93 -3.39 -4.27 0.38
CA GLY A 93 -4.81 -4.23 0.67
C GLY A 93 -5.49 -5.58 0.43
N PHE A 94 -5.15 -6.26 -0.67
CA PHE A 94 -5.67 -7.58 -0.99
C PHE A 94 -5.11 -8.69 -0.07
N ALA A 95 -3.80 -8.73 0.14
CA ALA A 95 -3.11 -9.74 0.94
C ALA A 95 -3.66 -9.76 2.37
N TYR A 96 -3.76 -8.59 2.99
CA TYR A 96 -4.21 -8.40 4.38
C TYR A 96 -5.73 -8.22 4.52
N GLY A 97 -6.44 -8.17 3.40
CA GLY A 97 -7.89 -7.94 3.35
C GLY A 97 -8.74 -9.18 3.66
N VAL A 98 -10.04 -9.03 3.48
CA VAL A 98 -11.00 -10.14 3.60
C VAL A 98 -11.65 -10.39 2.25
N MET A 99 -11.48 -11.60 1.72
CA MET A 99 -12.18 -12.05 0.53
C MET A 99 -13.67 -12.22 0.85
N LEU A 100 -14.55 -11.58 0.10
CA LEU A 100 -16.00 -11.57 0.33
C LEU A 100 -16.73 -12.45 -0.68
N SER A 101 -16.22 -12.52 -1.91
CA SER A 101 -16.75 -13.38 -2.96
C SER A 101 -15.64 -13.69 -3.95
N ASP A 102 -15.54 -14.95 -4.37
CA ASP A 102 -14.63 -15.40 -5.43
C ASP A 102 -15.30 -16.55 -6.18
N ARG A 103 -16.15 -16.21 -7.15
CA ARG A 103 -16.93 -17.23 -7.89
C ARG A 103 -16.11 -17.92 -8.97
N SER A 104 -15.10 -17.22 -9.49
CA SER A 104 -14.23 -17.69 -10.56
C SER A 104 -13.06 -18.54 -10.05
N GLY A 105 -12.72 -18.43 -8.76
CA GLY A 105 -11.53 -19.04 -8.17
C GLY A 105 -10.24 -18.24 -8.42
N VAL A 106 -10.32 -17.16 -9.20
CA VAL A 106 -9.17 -16.29 -9.51
C VAL A 106 -8.67 -15.61 -8.25
N GLY A 107 -9.57 -15.11 -7.40
CA GLY A 107 -9.18 -14.45 -6.15
C GLY A 107 -8.37 -15.38 -5.25
N THR A 108 -8.83 -16.62 -5.07
CA THR A 108 -8.16 -17.66 -4.29
C THR A 108 -6.80 -18.03 -4.89
N LYS A 109 -6.73 -18.20 -6.21
CA LYS A 109 -5.47 -18.48 -6.91
C LYS A 109 -4.46 -17.36 -6.70
N THR A 110 -4.88 -16.11 -6.89
CA THR A 110 -4.01 -14.95 -6.70
C THR A 110 -3.62 -14.79 -5.23
N ARG A 111 -4.49 -15.16 -4.29
CA ARG A 111 -4.16 -15.20 -2.86
C ARG A 111 -3.04 -16.18 -2.54
N GLY A 112 -3.00 -17.32 -3.24
CA GLY A 112 -1.89 -18.25 -3.20
C GLY A 112 -0.58 -17.61 -3.66
N ARG A 113 -0.60 -16.84 -4.76
CA ARG A 113 0.57 -16.12 -5.27
C ARG A 113 1.12 -15.11 -4.25
N VAL A 114 0.28 -14.20 -3.78
CA VAL A 114 0.69 -13.12 -2.85
C VAL A 114 0.97 -13.62 -1.43
N SER A 115 0.65 -14.87 -1.11
CA SER A 115 1.01 -15.48 0.18
C SER A 115 2.50 -15.75 0.31
N VAL A 116 3.20 -15.85 -0.83
CA VAL A 116 4.66 -15.92 -0.88
C VAL A 116 5.19 -14.52 -1.15
N PHE A 117 5.99 -14.01 -0.23
CA PHE A 117 6.56 -12.67 -0.37
C PHE A 117 7.65 -12.65 -1.47
N PRO A 118 7.61 -11.71 -2.44
CA PRO A 118 8.62 -11.62 -3.49
C PRO A 118 9.98 -11.18 -2.96
N TYR A 119 10.99 -12.05 -3.03
CA TYR A 119 12.36 -11.73 -2.60
C TYR A 119 12.96 -10.55 -3.40
N LEU A 120 12.67 -10.46 -4.71
CA LEU A 120 13.15 -9.35 -5.55
C LEU A 120 12.64 -7.98 -5.09
N LEU A 121 11.47 -7.93 -4.43
CA LEU A 121 10.94 -6.68 -3.89
C LEU A 121 11.81 -6.17 -2.73
N THR A 122 12.25 -7.05 -1.83
CA THR A 122 13.21 -6.72 -0.76
C THR A 122 14.51 -6.18 -1.36
N ASP A 123 15.17 -6.99 -2.21
CA ASP A 123 16.45 -6.63 -2.81
C ASP A 123 16.43 -5.28 -3.53
N ARG A 124 15.42 -5.06 -4.38
CA ARG A 124 15.35 -3.84 -5.20
C ARG A 124 14.98 -2.60 -4.40
N SER A 125 14.08 -2.73 -3.43
CA SER A 125 13.67 -1.60 -2.60
C SER A 125 14.78 -1.17 -1.63
N GLU A 126 15.48 -2.12 -1.00
CA GLU A 126 16.64 -1.82 -0.15
C GLU A 126 17.81 -1.22 -0.95
N ALA A 127 18.15 -1.82 -2.10
CA ALA A 127 19.23 -1.31 -2.95
C ALA A 127 18.93 0.12 -3.45
N ALA A 128 17.69 0.40 -3.83
CA ALA A 128 17.27 1.72 -4.24
C ALA A 128 17.32 2.71 -3.08
N LEU A 129 16.79 2.36 -1.90
CA LEU A 129 16.84 3.19 -0.71
C LEU A 129 18.28 3.56 -0.34
N SER A 130 19.17 2.56 -0.31
CA SER A 130 20.59 2.77 -0.04
C SER A 130 21.25 3.70 -1.06
N ALA A 131 20.94 3.54 -2.35
CA ALA A 131 21.51 4.35 -3.42
C ALA A 131 21.02 5.82 -3.39
N GLU A 132 19.76 6.07 -3.01
CA GLU A 132 19.16 7.42 -3.04
C GLU A 132 19.33 8.21 -1.74
N ALA A 133 19.62 7.54 -0.62
CA ALA A 133 19.64 8.13 0.72
C ALA A 133 20.44 9.44 0.79
N GLY A 134 21.68 9.42 0.27
CA GLY A 134 22.56 10.58 0.27
C GLY A 134 22.07 11.72 -0.61
N SER A 135 21.55 11.41 -1.80
CA SER A 135 21.02 12.44 -2.72
C SER A 135 19.74 13.08 -2.17
N VAL A 136 18.83 12.31 -1.58
CA VAL A 136 17.60 12.83 -0.99
C VAL A 136 17.92 13.70 0.23
N ALA A 137 18.85 13.28 1.10
CA ALA A 137 19.28 14.11 2.22
C ALA A 137 19.89 15.44 1.76
N ALA A 138 20.73 15.42 0.73
CA ALA A 138 21.30 16.64 0.15
C ALA A 138 20.21 17.57 -0.42
N GLU A 139 19.26 17.01 -1.19
CA GLU A 139 18.16 17.78 -1.76
C GLU A 139 17.24 18.36 -0.69
N LEU A 140 16.93 17.60 0.36
CA LEU A 140 16.17 18.08 1.52
C LEU A 140 16.87 19.27 2.20
N ALA A 141 18.20 19.24 2.32
CA ALA A 141 18.99 20.29 2.97
C ALA A 141 19.04 21.59 2.15
N GLU A 142 19.03 21.48 0.82
CA GLU A 142 19.08 22.61 -0.11
C GLU A 142 17.69 23.16 -0.48
N CYS A 143 16.62 22.40 -0.25
CA CYS A 143 15.27 22.78 -0.63
C CYS A 143 14.72 23.92 0.25
N ALA A 144 14.75 25.15 -0.27
CA ALA A 144 14.24 26.33 0.40
C ALA A 144 12.70 26.36 0.51
N ASP A 145 11.99 25.87 -0.51
CA ASP A 145 10.53 25.83 -0.52
C ASP A 145 10.00 24.74 0.41
N GLY A 146 9.21 25.14 1.41
CA GLY A 146 8.62 24.22 2.37
C GLY A 146 7.64 23.22 1.75
N TRP A 147 6.93 23.59 0.68
CA TRP A 147 6.00 22.68 0.01
C TRP A 147 6.72 21.62 -0.81
N ALA A 148 7.67 22.03 -1.66
CA ALA A 148 8.53 21.11 -2.38
C ALA A 148 9.28 20.15 -1.44
N ARG A 149 9.81 20.67 -0.31
CA ARG A 149 10.49 19.84 0.69
C ARG A 149 9.56 18.81 1.35
N ALA A 150 8.34 19.21 1.69
CA ALA A 150 7.35 18.29 2.25
C ALA A 150 6.95 17.20 1.25
N HIS A 151 6.83 17.54 -0.04
CA HIS A 151 6.54 16.58 -1.09
C HIS A 151 7.68 15.57 -1.28
N LEU A 152 8.92 16.06 -1.39
CA LEU A 152 10.13 15.22 -1.46
C LEU A 152 10.21 14.27 -0.26
N LEU A 153 9.95 14.78 0.94
CA LEU A 153 9.99 13.98 2.16
C LEU A 153 8.91 12.89 2.17
N ASP A 154 7.67 13.18 1.74
CA ASP A 154 6.60 12.18 1.72
C ASP A 154 6.90 11.03 0.74
N GLU A 155 7.47 11.34 -0.44
CA GLU A 155 7.90 10.33 -1.40
C GLU A 155 9.09 9.49 -0.87
N ALA A 156 10.07 10.14 -0.26
CA ALA A 156 11.25 9.48 0.30
C ALA A 156 10.88 8.57 1.48
N LEU A 157 10.01 9.02 2.38
CA LEU A 157 9.49 8.22 3.48
C LEU A 157 8.72 7.01 2.95
N HIS A 158 7.90 7.18 1.92
CA HIS A 158 7.19 6.06 1.30
C HIS A 158 8.15 4.97 0.80
N ARG A 159 9.20 5.33 0.05
CA ARG A 159 10.18 4.35 -0.46
C ARG A 159 10.94 3.67 0.68
N ALA A 160 11.27 4.40 1.74
CA ALA A 160 11.88 3.84 2.92
C ALA A 160 10.96 2.85 3.67
N TYR A 161 9.67 3.18 3.83
CA TYR A 161 8.67 2.28 4.41
C TYR A 161 8.46 1.02 3.57
N VAL A 162 8.49 1.14 2.23
CA VAL A 162 8.45 -0.03 1.35
C VAL A 162 9.62 -0.96 1.64
N ALA A 163 10.85 -0.44 1.66
CA ALA A 163 12.03 -1.25 1.92
C ALA A 163 11.98 -1.91 3.30
N TRP A 164 11.61 -1.14 4.34
CA TRP A 164 11.50 -1.67 5.69
C TRP A 164 10.43 -2.76 5.85
N PHE A 165 9.25 -2.57 5.25
CA PHE A 165 8.23 -3.62 5.26
C PHE A 165 8.68 -4.84 4.46
N ALA A 166 9.37 -4.64 3.34
CA ALA A 166 9.88 -5.72 2.50
C ALA A 166 10.98 -6.55 3.18
N SER A 167 11.85 -5.94 4.00
CA SER A 167 12.84 -6.67 4.81
C SER A 167 12.16 -7.63 5.81
N HIS A 168 10.94 -7.27 6.24
CA HIS A 168 10.08 -8.08 7.12
C HIS A 168 9.12 -9.01 6.37
N GLN A 169 9.27 -9.16 5.04
CA GLN A 169 8.38 -9.94 4.19
C GLN A 169 6.91 -9.51 4.31
N ARG A 170 6.69 -8.19 4.32
CA ARG A 170 5.38 -7.54 4.34
C ARG A 170 5.28 -6.56 3.18
N PHE A 171 4.13 -6.53 2.52
CA PHE A 171 3.79 -5.45 1.59
C PHE A 171 3.46 -4.18 2.39
N TRP A 172 3.92 -3.03 1.90
CA TRP A 172 3.58 -1.73 2.47
C TRP A 172 2.13 -1.33 2.13
N PRO A 173 1.24 -1.13 3.13
CA PRO A 173 -0.16 -0.81 2.88
C PRO A 173 -0.44 0.67 2.55
N GLY A 174 0.60 1.51 2.53
CA GLY A 174 0.50 2.94 2.26
C GLY A 174 0.55 3.82 3.51
N ARG A 175 0.62 5.13 3.27
CA ARG A 175 0.85 6.15 4.31
C ARG A 175 -0.28 6.35 5.32
N THR A 176 -1.50 5.98 4.97
CA THR A 176 -2.62 6.16 5.90
C THR A 176 -2.49 5.12 7.02
N ARG A 177 -2.46 5.59 8.28
CA ARG A 177 -2.35 4.74 9.47
C ARG A 177 -1.02 3.97 9.56
N ARG A 178 0.09 4.62 9.18
CA ARG A 178 1.45 4.03 9.25
C ARG A 178 1.70 3.35 10.59
N TYR A 179 1.39 4.06 11.67
CA TYR A 179 1.63 3.60 13.05
C TYR A 179 0.81 2.37 13.44
N GLU A 180 -0.45 2.31 13.02
CA GLU A 180 -1.30 1.14 13.24
C GLU A 180 -0.79 -0.07 12.46
N TRP A 181 -0.23 0.12 11.26
CA TRP A 181 0.40 -0.96 10.50
C TRP A 181 1.67 -1.46 11.14
N VAL A 182 2.56 -0.56 11.59
CA VAL A 182 3.77 -0.89 12.35
C VAL A 182 3.42 -1.76 13.56
N ARG A 183 2.43 -1.33 14.36
CA ARG A 183 1.93 -2.10 15.50
C ARG A 183 1.29 -3.42 15.11
N HIS A 184 0.48 -3.43 14.05
CA HIS A 184 -0.22 -4.63 13.60
C HIS A 184 0.76 -5.75 13.21
N PHE A 185 1.88 -5.40 12.58
CA PHE A 185 2.91 -6.34 12.17
C PHE A 185 4.01 -6.58 13.21
N GLY A 186 3.96 -5.89 14.35
CA GLY A 186 4.96 -6.02 15.41
C GLY A 186 6.33 -5.47 15.02
N LEU A 187 6.37 -4.47 14.15
CA LEU A 187 7.59 -3.77 13.75
C LEU A 187 8.02 -2.76 14.82
N SER A 188 9.29 -2.35 14.82
CA SER A 188 9.81 -1.41 15.81
C SER A 188 9.14 -0.04 15.73
N GLU A 189 8.56 0.43 16.84
CA GLU A 189 7.97 1.77 16.92
C GLU A 189 9.04 2.87 16.83
N ASP A 190 10.32 2.57 17.07
CA ASP A 190 11.44 3.53 16.96
C ASP A 190 11.49 4.19 15.58
N VAL A 191 11.19 3.44 14.52
CA VAL A 191 11.18 3.97 13.13
C VAL A 191 10.06 4.99 12.96
N ALA A 192 8.88 4.72 13.53
CA ALA A 192 7.76 5.67 13.50
C ALA A 192 8.04 6.93 14.35
N ASP A 193 8.73 6.78 15.48
CA ASP A 193 9.14 7.90 16.32
C ASP A 193 10.18 8.79 15.63
N LEU A 194 11.13 8.19 14.87
CA LEU A 194 12.08 8.93 14.03
C LEU A 194 11.36 9.74 12.96
N GLU A 195 10.37 9.15 12.26
CA GLU A 195 9.54 9.88 11.29
C GLU A 195 8.85 11.09 11.95
N HIS A 196 8.28 10.90 13.14
CA HIS A 196 7.65 12.00 13.88
C HIS A 196 8.65 13.13 14.17
N GLY A 197 9.89 12.78 14.52
CA GLY A 197 10.99 13.72 14.68
C GLY A 197 11.30 14.52 13.40
N ILE A 198 11.31 13.87 12.24
CA ILE A 198 11.57 14.55 10.95
C ILE A 198 10.51 15.63 10.69
N TRP A 199 9.22 15.30 10.85
CA TRP A 199 8.14 16.25 10.58
C TRP A 199 8.07 17.41 11.57
N ASN A 200 8.46 17.20 12.83
CA ASN A 200 8.46 18.24 13.86
C ASN A 200 9.72 19.11 13.84
N THR A 201 10.76 18.70 13.12
CA THR A 201 12.00 19.46 13.03
C THR A 201 11.84 20.65 12.11
N SER A 202 12.20 21.82 12.63
CA SER A 202 12.19 23.06 11.86
C SER A 202 13.47 23.20 11.05
N GLY A 203 13.32 23.39 9.73
CA GLY A 203 14.41 23.73 8.84
C GLY A 203 14.97 22.55 8.05
N ALA A 204 15.39 22.85 6.82
CA ALA A 204 15.85 21.89 5.83
C ALA A 204 16.99 20.98 6.31
N ALA A 205 18.03 21.57 6.93
CA ALA A 205 19.20 20.82 7.40
C ALA A 205 18.85 19.79 8.48
N GLY A 206 18.00 20.15 9.45
CA GLY A 206 17.59 19.22 10.52
C GLY A 206 16.71 18.08 9.99
N GLN A 207 15.83 18.36 9.02
CA GLN A 207 15.02 17.32 8.38
C GLN A 207 15.89 16.35 7.57
N ALA A 208 16.92 16.85 6.87
CA ALA A 208 17.87 16.03 6.14
C ALA A 208 18.68 15.10 7.04
N GLU A 209 19.19 15.60 8.17
CA GLU A 209 19.95 14.80 9.14
C GLU A 209 19.09 13.68 9.75
N LEU A 210 17.86 14.00 10.17
CA LEU A 210 16.96 13.01 10.73
C LEU A 210 16.48 11.98 9.70
N TYR A 211 16.27 12.41 8.44
CA TYR A 211 15.97 11.47 7.36
C TYR A 211 17.13 10.48 7.13
N ALA A 212 18.38 10.96 7.11
CA ALA A 212 19.54 10.07 6.98
C ALA A 212 19.59 9.03 8.12
N GLY A 213 19.40 9.47 9.38
CA GLY A 213 19.35 8.57 10.52
C GLY A 213 18.17 7.58 10.48
N PHE A 214 17.03 7.99 9.94
CA PHE A 214 15.88 7.12 9.70
C PHE A 214 16.18 6.03 8.66
N VAL A 215 16.85 6.38 7.56
CA VAL A 215 17.27 5.40 6.55
C VAL A 215 18.32 4.43 7.09
N ASP A 216 19.32 4.93 7.82
CA ASP A 216 20.35 4.09 8.44
C ASP A 216 19.72 3.08 9.42
N LYS A 217 18.71 3.50 10.18
CA LYS A 217 17.96 2.62 11.08
C LYS A 217 17.23 1.51 10.32
N ILE A 218 16.55 1.85 9.21
CA ILE A 218 15.82 0.88 8.38
C ILE A 218 16.77 -0.13 7.74
N LEU A 219 17.91 0.32 7.20
CA LEU A 219 18.87 -0.55 6.51
C LEU A 219 19.68 -1.44 7.47
N ALA A 220 19.65 -1.17 8.78
CA ALA A 220 20.34 -1.93 9.81
C ALA A 220 19.44 -2.91 10.59
N ASP A 221 18.12 -2.87 10.36
CA ASP A 221 17.10 -3.70 11.01
C ASP A 221 16.95 -5.05 10.28
#